data_AF-A0A1E4RNY1-F1
#
_entry.id   AF-A0A1E4RNY1-F1
#
_cell.length_a   1.000
_cell.length_b   1.000
_cell.length_c   1.000
_cell.angle_alpha   90.00
_cell.angle_beta   90.00
_cell.angle_gamma   90.00
#
_symmetry.space_group_name_H-M   'P 1'
#
loop_
_entity.id
_entity.type
_entity.pdbx_description
1 polymer ?
#
loop_
_entity_poly.entity_id
_entity_poly.type
_entity_poly.pdbx_seq_one_letter_code
_entity_poly.pdbx_strand_id
1 'polypeptide(L)'
;MKSYVENVKNVVYENTTVLEMGSLDKLKGPEFSQKKFEKLSFAIEYNDEFESNLKAISDFIETKPKVITDAEEIAYHFHFDHRKKWVEYRDYEKQEYKRFLDVLNKVAGSKVVQCSIINKYELHTVYLTERNDLAQLGQEIQEDIQNWPNLKIFDYADNYVRFLPGVRFPNSLEVINMGGGYSLETLSGFKMPPNLKTLNVNSGSITSIDNIVFPITLERLSLSDNKIYFLNSVDFPSRLTHLDISQNRIETLKNVNFPRNLKSLSVSFNPIENIRGVKFPEGLEYLDLSCIPNESMTGVKFPDLLISLNLQQSMANTRGLKLPAFVKKINLSSNGVNSINPLKLPNSIESLYLSYNNIKTLNKVIFPTTLKELYLGNNLITTLKNVQFPVTLEVLDLEMDPDVDEQEKHITTLKDVVLPPNLKTLKLGYHSIKFIETIDFPVNLEYLSLAYNELKVIRNVRFGPNLKTLDLSGNQELTSIDNLMIPESVTDLRIPSQLVNYLPIYIVERANSNKMVITKSEPFI
;
A
#
# COMPACT_ATOMS: atom_id res chain seq x y z
N MET A 1 2.30 -15.00 9.47
CA MET A 1 2.52 -15.63 8.14
C MET A 1 1.52 -15.29 7.01
N LYS A 2 0.19 -15.29 7.20
CA LYS A 2 -0.79 -15.13 6.07
C LYS A 2 -0.66 -13.84 5.25
N SER A 3 -0.57 -12.68 5.90
CA SER A 3 -0.38 -11.39 5.23
C SER A 3 0.92 -11.33 4.42
N TYR A 4 2.00 -11.97 4.92
CA TYR A 4 3.26 -12.10 4.18
C TYR A 4 3.07 -12.94 2.90
N VAL A 5 2.39 -14.08 3.01
CA VAL A 5 2.08 -14.95 1.86
C VAL A 5 1.19 -14.24 0.84
N GLU A 6 0.26 -13.39 1.26
CA GLU A 6 -0.54 -12.53 0.37
C GLU A 6 0.30 -11.46 -0.32
N ASN A 7 1.25 -10.83 0.39
CA ASN A 7 2.18 -9.86 -0.21
C ASN A 7 3.09 -10.53 -1.24
N VAL A 8 3.61 -11.73 -0.97
CA VAL A 8 4.40 -12.49 -1.94
C VAL A 8 3.58 -12.90 -3.17
N LYS A 9 2.27 -13.20 -3.02
CA LYS A 9 1.37 -13.44 -4.16
C LYS A 9 1.24 -12.21 -5.05
N ASN A 10 1.05 -11.02 -4.46
CA ASN A 10 0.86 -9.78 -5.21
C ASN A 10 2.10 -9.35 -6.01
N VAL A 11 3.29 -9.81 -5.63
CA VAL A 11 4.54 -9.48 -6.33
C VAL A 11 4.82 -10.40 -7.52
N VAL A 12 4.28 -11.63 -7.54
CA VAL A 12 4.73 -12.66 -8.50
C VAL A 12 3.59 -13.46 -9.16
N TYR A 13 2.39 -13.56 -8.57
CA TYR A 13 1.39 -14.55 -8.97
C TYR A 13 -0.07 -14.05 -8.83
N GLU A 14 -0.55 -13.25 -9.78
CA GLU A 14 -1.92 -12.72 -9.78
C GLU A 14 -3.02 -13.79 -10.06
N ASN A 15 -2.67 -15.00 -10.52
CA ASN A 15 -3.63 -16.03 -10.99
C ASN A 15 -3.41 -17.45 -10.42
N THR A 16 -2.89 -17.59 -9.20
CA THR A 16 -2.61 -18.92 -8.63
C THR A 16 -3.67 -19.38 -7.63
N THR A 17 -4.20 -20.59 -7.82
CA THR A 17 -5.05 -21.25 -6.80
C THR A 17 -4.16 -21.70 -5.64
N VAL A 18 -4.40 -21.18 -4.45
CA VAL A 18 -3.59 -21.48 -3.26
C VAL A 18 -4.34 -22.45 -2.36
N LEU A 19 -3.70 -23.58 -2.06
CA LEU A 19 -4.20 -24.56 -1.10
C LEU A 19 -3.45 -24.38 0.23
N GLU A 20 -4.08 -23.71 1.19
CA GLU A 20 -3.52 -23.58 2.53
C GLU A 20 -3.86 -24.80 3.39
N MET A 21 -2.85 -25.40 4.01
CA MET A 21 -3.05 -26.44 5.00
C MET A 21 -2.83 -25.90 6.40
N GLY A 22 -3.92 -25.74 7.15
CA GLY A 22 -3.87 -25.28 8.55
C GLY A 22 -3.39 -26.33 9.57
N SER A 23 -2.98 -27.53 9.14
CA SER A 23 -2.38 -28.55 10.01
C SER A 23 -1.58 -29.56 9.20
N LEU A 24 -0.43 -29.98 9.74
CA LEU A 24 0.47 -30.98 9.17
C LEU A 24 -0.14 -32.38 9.15
N ASP A 25 -1.17 -32.68 9.95
CA ASP A 25 -1.84 -33.99 9.90
C ASP A 25 -2.55 -34.26 8.58
N LYS A 26 -2.94 -33.20 7.86
CA LYS A 26 -3.51 -33.30 6.51
C LYS A 26 -2.48 -33.78 5.48
N LEU A 27 -1.17 -33.65 5.73
CA LEU A 27 -0.11 -34.19 4.86
C LEU A 27 -0.14 -35.72 4.79
N LYS A 28 -0.73 -36.39 5.79
CA LYS A 28 -0.83 -37.86 5.86
C LYS A 28 -1.96 -38.42 4.98
N GLY A 29 -2.93 -37.60 4.58
CA GLY A 29 -4.09 -38.01 3.77
C GLY A 29 -3.76 -38.42 2.32
N PRO A 30 -4.66 -39.17 1.65
CA PRO A 30 -4.50 -39.61 0.26
C PRO A 30 -4.65 -38.48 -0.77
N GLU A 31 -5.21 -37.34 -0.40
CA GLU A 31 -5.45 -36.21 -1.32
C GLU A 31 -4.16 -35.62 -1.92
N PHE A 32 -3.02 -35.77 -1.23
CA PHE A 32 -1.74 -35.19 -1.63
C PHE A 32 -0.93 -36.06 -2.60
N SER A 33 -1.24 -37.35 -2.74
CA SER A 33 -0.48 -38.26 -3.60
C SER A 33 -0.92 -38.28 -5.06
N GLN A 34 -2.00 -37.57 -5.41
CA GLN A 34 -2.59 -37.57 -6.76
C GLN A 34 -2.60 -36.20 -7.46
N LYS A 35 -2.18 -35.13 -6.78
CA LYS A 35 -2.17 -33.77 -7.36
C LYS A 35 -0.76 -33.38 -7.81
N LYS A 36 -0.68 -32.77 -9.00
CA LYS A 36 0.53 -32.08 -9.48
C LYS A 36 0.45 -30.61 -9.09
N PHE A 37 1.57 -30.06 -8.66
CA PHE A 37 1.69 -28.66 -8.27
C PHE A 37 2.66 -27.96 -9.20
N GLU A 38 2.29 -26.83 -9.79
CA GLU A 38 3.23 -25.98 -10.51
C GLU A 38 4.30 -25.46 -9.54
N LYS A 39 3.88 -24.99 -8.37
CA LYS A 39 4.75 -24.56 -7.29
C LYS A 39 4.29 -25.12 -5.95
N LEU A 40 5.21 -25.65 -5.16
CA LEU A 40 4.98 -26.07 -3.79
C LEU A 40 5.79 -25.19 -2.83
N SER A 41 5.10 -24.48 -1.93
CA SER A 41 5.73 -23.59 -0.94
C SER A 41 5.56 -24.12 0.48
N PHE A 42 6.65 -24.19 1.23
CA PHE A 42 6.63 -24.46 2.68
C PHE A 42 6.69 -23.15 3.44
N ALA A 43 5.74 -22.91 4.35
CA ALA A 43 5.71 -21.73 5.20
C ALA A 43 5.83 -22.17 6.66
N ILE A 44 6.93 -21.80 7.32
CA ILE A 44 7.23 -22.17 8.69
C ILE A 44 7.40 -20.89 9.51
N GLU A 45 6.56 -20.74 10.52
CA GLU A 45 6.64 -19.67 11.50
C GLU A 45 7.17 -20.23 12.82
N TYR A 46 8.08 -19.50 13.44
CA TYR A 46 8.63 -19.89 14.72
C TYR A 46 7.61 -19.72 15.84
N ASN A 47 7.38 -20.80 16.59
CA ASN A 47 6.52 -20.88 17.76
C ASN A 47 6.99 -22.05 18.66
N ASP A 48 6.24 -22.36 19.71
CA ASP A 48 6.57 -23.46 20.63
C ASP A 48 6.57 -24.85 19.96
N GLU A 49 5.91 -24.97 18.80
CA GLU A 49 5.85 -26.17 17.97
C GLU A 49 6.84 -26.14 16.79
N PHE A 50 7.73 -25.15 16.71
CA PHE A 50 8.62 -24.96 15.55
C PHE A 50 9.42 -26.22 15.21
N GLU A 51 10.04 -26.82 16.22
CA GLU A 51 10.83 -28.04 16.08
C GLU A 51 9.98 -29.22 15.58
N SER A 52 8.84 -29.48 16.23
CA SER A 52 7.96 -30.61 15.87
C SER A 52 7.37 -30.43 14.48
N ASN A 53 7.01 -29.20 14.11
CA ASN A 53 6.53 -28.85 12.79
C ASN A 53 7.60 -29.05 11.72
N LEU A 54 8.82 -28.59 11.97
CA LEU A 54 9.93 -28.74 11.05
C LEU A 54 10.30 -30.22 10.85
N LYS A 55 10.35 -30.98 11.95
CA LYS A 55 10.53 -32.43 11.92
C LYS A 55 9.46 -33.12 11.07
N ALA A 56 8.19 -32.78 11.26
CA ALA A 56 7.10 -33.38 10.49
C ALA A 56 7.15 -33.03 8.99
N ILE A 57 7.61 -31.83 8.63
CA ILE A 57 7.84 -31.44 7.23
C ILE A 57 9.02 -32.22 6.63
N SER A 58 10.15 -32.31 7.35
CA SER A 58 11.30 -33.13 6.95
C SER A 58 10.87 -34.59 6.72
N ASP A 59 10.14 -35.18 7.67
CA ASP A 59 9.63 -36.55 7.57
C ASP A 59 8.68 -36.71 6.36
N PHE A 60 7.85 -35.70 6.05
CA PHE A 60 6.98 -35.70 4.87
C PHE A 60 7.77 -35.70 3.55
N ILE A 61 8.80 -34.87 3.44
CA ILE A 61 9.66 -34.80 2.25
C ILE A 61 10.35 -36.15 2.01
N GLU A 62 10.82 -36.81 3.08
CA GLU A 62 11.46 -38.13 3.00
C GLU A 62 10.49 -39.27 2.68
N THR A 63 9.29 -39.24 3.26
CA THR A 63 8.30 -40.33 3.10
C THR A 63 7.45 -40.23 1.84
N LYS A 64 7.27 -39.02 1.31
CA LYS A 64 6.50 -38.75 0.08
C LYS A 64 7.32 -37.95 -0.94
N PRO A 65 8.53 -38.40 -1.34
CA PRO A 65 9.42 -37.63 -2.21
C PRO A 65 8.79 -37.36 -3.58
N LYS A 66 7.92 -38.25 -4.06
CA LYS A 66 7.23 -38.11 -5.35
C LYS A 66 6.43 -36.81 -5.45
N VAL A 67 5.79 -36.36 -4.36
CA VAL A 67 5.04 -35.09 -4.34
C VAL A 67 5.97 -33.92 -4.62
N ILE A 68 7.17 -33.95 -4.01
CA ILE A 68 8.17 -32.90 -4.14
C ILE A 68 8.80 -32.94 -5.53
N THR A 69 9.12 -34.14 -6.03
CA THR A 69 9.72 -34.30 -7.36
C THR A 69 8.73 -34.08 -8.50
N ASP A 70 7.43 -34.23 -8.28
CA ASP A 70 6.40 -33.95 -9.29
C ASP A 70 6.07 -32.45 -9.38
N ALA A 71 6.45 -31.64 -8.38
CA ALA A 71 6.32 -30.19 -8.45
C ALA A 71 7.35 -29.57 -9.39
N GLU A 72 6.98 -28.52 -10.14
CA GLU A 72 7.91 -27.86 -11.07
C GLU A 72 8.89 -26.95 -10.32
N GLU A 73 8.36 -26.12 -9.42
CA GLU A 73 9.11 -25.20 -8.56
C GLU A 73 8.86 -25.48 -7.08
N ILE A 74 9.91 -25.35 -6.27
CA ILE A 74 9.83 -25.43 -4.81
C ILE A 74 10.24 -24.09 -4.20
N ALA A 75 9.52 -23.69 -3.16
CA ALA A 75 9.86 -22.56 -2.33
C ALA A 75 9.75 -22.90 -0.85
N TYR A 76 10.47 -22.18 0.00
CA TYR A 76 10.25 -22.22 1.43
C TYR A 76 10.40 -20.83 2.07
N HIS A 77 9.74 -20.64 3.20
CA HIS A 77 9.67 -19.37 3.91
C HIS A 77 9.77 -19.64 5.41
N PHE A 78 10.88 -19.24 6.01
CA PHE A 78 11.10 -19.25 7.45
C PHE A 78 10.89 -17.85 8.02
N HIS A 79 10.03 -17.77 9.03
CA HIS A 79 9.85 -16.57 9.85
C HIS A 79 10.31 -16.91 11.27
N PHE A 80 11.51 -16.47 11.63
CA PHE A 80 12.09 -16.67 12.96
C PHE A 80 11.50 -15.70 13.98
N ASP A 81 11.64 -16.00 15.28
CA ASP A 81 11.19 -15.07 16.32
C ASP A 81 12.16 -13.88 16.40
N HIS A 82 11.66 -12.69 16.04
CA HIS A 82 12.37 -11.41 16.10
C HIS A 82 12.97 -11.07 17.48
N ARG A 83 12.53 -11.75 18.55
CA ARG A 83 13.02 -11.53 19.93
C ARG A 83 14.13 -12.50 20.33
N LYS A 84 14.34 -13.58 19.58
CA LYS A 84 15.28 -14.65 19.93
C LYS A 84 16.49 -14.58 19.00
N LYS A 85 17.69 -14.56 19.57
CA LYS A 85 18.94 -14.49 18.80
C LYS A 85 19.24 -15.81 18.12
N TRP A 86 19.83 -15.81 16.92
CA TRP A 86 20.26 -17.07 16.27
C TRP A 86 21.13 -17.93 17.21
N VAL A 87 22.03 -17.30 17.98
CA VAL A 87 22.86 -18.00 18.96
C VAL A 87 22.06 -18.64 20.11
N GLU A 88 20.93 -18.06 20.50
CA GLU A 88 20.04 -18.52 21.57
C GLU A 88 19.12 -19.68 21.15
N TYR A 89 19.05 -20.01 19.85
CA TYR A 89 18.40 -21.24 19.41
C TYR A 89 19.17 -22.44 19.97
N ARG A 90 18.41 -23.39 20.51
CA ARG A 90 18.95 -24.62 21.08
C ARG A 90 19.63 -25.39 19.96
N ASP A 91 20.69 -26.11 20.29
CA ASP A 91 21.49 -26.81 19.27
C ASP A 91 20.65 -27.77 18.42
N TYR A 92 19.65 -28.42 19.02
CA TYR A 92 18.73 -29.29 18.30
C TYR A 92 17.78 -28.52 17.35
N GLU A 93 17.38 -27.28 17.65
CA GLU A 93 16.56 -26.44 16.75
C GLU A 93 17.38 -26.08 15.51
N LYS A 94 18.66 -25.71 15.72
CA LYS A 94 19.61 -25.45 14.64
C LYS A 94 19.87 -26.72 13.81
N GLN A 95 20.02 -27.87 14.46
CA GLN A 95 20.20 -29.17 13.79
C GLN A 95 18.98 -29.55 12.96
N GLU A 96 17.76 -29.35 13.46
CA GLU A 96 16.54 -29.66 12.70
C GLU A 96 16.37 -28.70 11.50
N TYR A 97 16.75 -27.43 11.64
CA TYR A 97 16.83 -26.51 10.51
C TYR A 97 17.81 -26.99 9.42
N LYS A 98 19.02 -27.40 9.82
CA LYS A 98 20.00 -27.98 8.88
C LYS A 98 19.47 -29.27 8.25
N ARG A 99 18.85 -30.16 9.04
CA ARG A 99 18.22 -31.39 8.54
C ARG A 99 17.17 -31.11 7.49
N PHE A 100 16.31 -30.11 7.70
CA PHE A 100 15.31 -29.70 6.70
C PHE A 100 15.98 -29.31 5.37
N LEU A 101 17.02 -28.47 5.42
CA LEU A 101 17.74 -28.04 4.22
C LEU A 101 18.39 -29.23 3.49
N ASP A 102 18.99 -30.17 4.24
CA ASP A 102 19.65 -31.36 3.69
C ASP A 102 18.64 -32.32 3.04
N VAL A 103 17.53 -32.59 3.72
CA VAL A 103 16.44 -33.43 3.21
C VAL A 103 15.82 -32.81 1.96
N LEU A 104 15.56 -31.50 1.98
CA LEU A 104 15.02 -30.80 0.84
C LEU A 104 16.00 -30.78 -0.34
N ASN A 105 17.30 -30.59 -0.08
CA ASN A 105 18.33 -30.67 -1.12
C ASN A 105 18.38 -32.07 -1.76
N LYS A 106 18.30 -33.13 -0.95
CA LYS A 106 18.31 -34.52 -1.43
C LYS A 106 17.12 -34.84 -2.35
N VAL A 107 15.94 -34.27 -2.10
CA VAL A 107 14.71 -34.60 -2.83
C VAL A 107 14.38 -33.59 -3.93
N ALA A 108 14.46 -32.30 -3.65
CA ALA A 108 14.13 -31.22 -4.58
C ALA A 108 15.35 -30.67 -5.33
N GLY A 109 16.48 -30.51 -4.62
CA GLY A 109 17.73 -29.96 -5.17
C GLY A 109 17.52 -28.68 -5.97
N SER A 110 17.84 -28.74 -7.26
CA SER A 110 17.77 -27.61 -8.19
C SER A 110 16.36 -27.11 -8.53
N LYS A 111 15.31 -27.75 -8.00
CA LYS A 111 13.93 -27.26 -8.10
C LYS A 111 13.61 -26.14 -7.10
N VAL A 112 14.44 -25.93 -6.09
CA VAL A 112 14.26 -24.80 -5.17
C VAL A 112 14.64 -23.51 -5.88
N VAL A 113 13.63 -22.67 -6.12
CA VAL A 113 13.77 -21.39 -6.84
C VAL A 113 13.55 -20.18 -5.95
N GLN A 114 13.03 -20.37 -4.74
CA GLN A 114 12.79 -19.29 -3.80
C GLN A 114 13.05 -19.73 -2.36
N CYS A 115 13.73 -18.89 -1.60
CA CYS A 115 13.77 -19.01 -0.15
C CYS A 115 13.55 -17.66 0.52
N SER A 116 12.82 -17.68 1.63
CA SER A 116 12.67 -16.56 2.54
C SER A 116 13.17 -16.94 3.92
N ILE A 117 14.04 -16.13 4.50
CA ILE A 117 14.66 -16.34 5.80
C ILE A 117 14.59 -15.02 6.52
N ILE A 118 13.55 -14.85 7.31
CA ILE A 118 13.12 -13.56 7.84
C ILE A 118 13.31 -13.56 9.36
N ASN A 119 13.79 -12.45 9.92
CA ASN A 119 14.02 -12.28 11.37
C ASN A 119 15.00 -13.30 11.99
N LYS A 120 15.89 -13.92 11.19
CA LYS A 120 16.88 -14.89 11.70
C LYS A 120 17.94 -14.22 12.58
N TYR A 121 18.32 -12.99 12.24
CA TYR A 121 19.31 -12.19 12.97
C TYR A 121 18.70 -10.97 13.63
N GLU A 122 19.12 -10.71 14.87
CA GLU A 122 18.62 -9.68 15.76
C GLU A 122 19.43 -8.37 15.75
N LEU A 123 18.89 -7.31 16.37
CA LEU A 123 19.54 -5.99 16.47
C LEU A 123 21.00 -6.02 16.95
N HIS A 124 21.39 -6.99 17.78
CA HIS A 124 22.77 -7.09 18.27
C HIS A 124 23.77 -7.52 17.20
N THR A 125 23.33 -8.20 16.13
CA THR A 125 24.18 -8.61 15.00
C THR A 125 24.85 -7.40 14.32
N VAL A 126 24.27 -6.20 14.45
CA VAL A 126 24.84 -4.92 14.02
C VAL A 126 26.17 -4.59 14.73
N TYR A 127 26.39 -5.08 15.93
CA TYR A 127 27.61 -4.78 16.69
C TYR A 127 28.78 -5.73 16.39
N LEU A 128 28.60 -6.70 15.48
CA LEU A 128 29.70 -7.59 15.08
C LEU A 128 30.77 -6.79 14.31
N THR A 129 31.95 -6.66 14.92
CA THR A 129 33.10 -5.96 14.34
C THR A 129 34.32 -6.85 14.15
N GLU A 130 34.37 -7.99 14.86
CA GLU A 130 35.51 -8.90 14.81
C GLU A 130 35.54 -9.69 13.51
N ARG A 131 36.73 -9.84 12.94
CA ARG A 131 36.93 -10.52 11.64
C ARG A 131 36.39 -11.96 11.64
N ASN A 132 36.56 -12.68 12.75
CA ASN A 132 36.13 -14.07 12.87
C ASN A 132 34.60 -14.16 12.95
N ASP A 133 33.94 -13.28 13.70
CA ASP A 133 32.48 -13.26 13.82
C ASP A 133 31.82 -12.90 12.49
N LEU A 134 32.40 -11.96 11.74
CA LEU A 134 31.96 -11.62 10.39
C LEU A 134 32.15 -12.78 9.41
N ALA A 135 33.25 -13.53 9.51
CA ALA A 135 33.47 -14.71 8.70
C ALA A 135 32.47 -15.82 9.03
N GLN A 136 32.16 -16.02 10.31
CA GLN A 136 31.13 -16.96 10.76
C GLN A 136 29.74 -16.55 10.26
N LEU A 137 29.34 -15.28 10.41
CA LEU A 137 28.07 -14.76 9.89
C LEU A 137 27.95 -15.01 8.37
N GLY A 138 29.03 -14.74 7.64
CA GLY A 138 29.09 -15.00 6.20
C GLY A 138 28.90 -16.48 5.85
N GLN A 139 29.50 -17.39 6.62
CA GLN A 139 29.31 -18.83 6.46
C GLN A 139 27.87 -19.26 6.77
N GLU A 140 27.28 -18.75 7.85
CA GLU A 140 25.90 -19.07 8.23
C GLU A 140 24.88 -18.61 7.18
N ILE A 141 25.06 -17.41 6.62
CA ILE A 141 24.23 -16.92 5.51
C ILE A 141 24.49 -17.72 4.23
N GLN A 142 25.74 -18.15 4.00
CA GLN A 142 26.06 -19.00 2.84
C GLN A 142 25.39 -20.38 2.95
N GLU A 143 25.35 -20.98 4.15
CA GLU A 143 24.70 -22.27 4.41
C GLU A 143 23.20 -22.25 4.04
N ASP A 144 22.54 -21.11 4.19
CA ASP A 144 21.13 -20.93 3.87
C ASP A 144 20.81 -21.06 2.37
N ILE A 145 21.79 -20.77 1.50
CA ILE A 145 21.57 -20.70 0.03
C ILE A 145 22.47 -21.63 -0.79
N GLN A 146 23.51 -22.22 -0.19
CA GLN A 146 24.55 -22.96 -0.93
C GLN A 146 24.04 -24.15 -1.75
N ASN A 147 22.89 -24.73 -1.36
CA ASN A 147 22.31 -25.91 -2.00
C ASN A 147 21.43 -25.58 -3.22
N TRP A 148 21.19 -24.31 -3.53
CA TRP A 148 20.15 -23.89 -4.48
C TRP A 148 20.74 -23.22 -5.74
N PRO A 149 21.29 -23.99 -6.70
CA PRO A 149 21.97 -23.42 -7.87
C PRO A 149 21.04 -22.68 -8.84
N ASN A 150 19.72 -22.93 -8.76
CA ASN A 150 18.68 -22.29 -9.59
C ASN A 150 17.82 -21.29 -8.79
N LEU A 151 18.29 -20.85 -7.61
CA LEU A 151 17.57 -19.88 -6.80
C LEU A 151 17.33 -18.59 -7.60
N LYS A 152 16.06 -18.21 -7.78
CA LYS A 152 15.63 -17.00 -8.49
C LYS A 152 15.28 -15.87 -7.51
N ILE A 153 14.76 -16.20 -6.34
CA ILE A 153 14.31 -15.24 -5.32
C ILE A 153 14.98 -15.55 -3.99
N PHE A 154 15.70 -14.57 -3.45
CA PHE A 154 16.27 -14.62 -2.11
C PHE A 154 15.66 -13.49 -1.28
N ASP A 155 14.83 -13.85 -0.32
CA ASP A 155 14.22 -12.91 0.61
C ASP A 155 14.83 -13.07 2.00
N TYR A 156 15.58 -12.07 2.40
CA TYR A 156 16.31 -11.98 3.65
C TYR A 156 15.86 -10.75 4.45
N ALA A 157 14.61 -10.33 4.26
CA ALA A 157 14.08 -9.16 4.94
C ALA A 157 14.02 -9.30 6.47
N ASP A 158 13.97 -8.15 7.14
CA ASP A 158 13.91 -8.02 8.60
C ASP A 158 15.05 -8.73 9.35
N ASN A 159 16.17 -9.00 8.66
CA ASN A 159 17.40 -9.40 9.33
C ASN A 159 18.22 -8.15 9.66
N TYR A 160 18.68 -8.07 10.90
CA TYR A 160 19.47 -6.94 11.40
C TYR A 160 20.95 -7.07 11.02
N VAL A 161 21.22 -7.19 9.72
CA VAL A 161 22.56 -7.40 9.15
C VAL A 161 23.07 -6.10 8.53
N ARG A 162 24.27 -5.65 8.93
CA ARG A 162 24.88 -4.41 8.43
C ARG A 162 25.39 -4.47 7.00
N PHE A 163 25.85 -5.65 6.58
CA PHE A 163 26.37 -5.97 5.25
C PHE A 163 26.50 -7.49 5.12
N LEU A 164 26.70 -7.99 3.90
CA LEU A 164 26.87 -9.42 3.62
C LEU A 164 28.36 -9.80 3.46
N PRO A 165 29.05 -10.27 4.52
CA PRO A 165 30.45 -10.68 4.41
C PRO A 165 30.58 -12.01 3.66
N GLY A 166 31.29 -12.01 2.53
CA GLY A 166 31.77 -13.26 1.91
C GLY A 166 30.71 -14.18 1.28
N VAL A 167 29.44 -13.77 1.24
CA VAL A 167 28.35 -14.54 0.65
C VAL A 167 28.45 -14.54 -0.88
N ARG A 168 28.32 -15.73 -1.48
CA ARG A 168 28.32 -15.95 -2.93
C ARG A 168 26.93 -16.37 -3.39
N PHE A 169 26.29 -15.50 -4.15
CA PHE A 169 24.97 -15.74 -4.72
C PHE A 169 25.05 -16.52 -6.03
N PRO A 170 24.07 -17.39 -6.34
CA PRO A 170 23.98 -18.06 -7.62
C PRO A 170 23.64 -17.06 -8.74
N ASN A 171 24.14 -17.32 -9.95
CA ASN A 171 23.89 -16.45 -11.12
C ASN A 171 22.42 -16.48 -11.58
N SER A 172 21.63 -17.46 -11.15
CA SER A 172 20.19 -17.54 -11.44
C SER A 172 19.36 -16.50 -10.69
N LEU A 173 19.95 -15.81 -9.71
CA LEU A 173 19.21 -14.94 -8.81
C LEU A 173 18.73 -13.67 -9.52
N GLU A 174 17.42 -13.48 -9.53
CA GLU A 174 16.73 -12.37 -10.21
C GLU A 174 16.16 -11.36 -9.21
N VAL A 175 15.83 -11.79 -7.99
CA VAL A 175 15.24 -10.95 -6.95
C VAL A 175 16.00 -11.13 -5.65
N ILE A 176 16.45 -10.01 -5.07
CA ILE A 176 16.99 -9.94 -3.72
C ILE A 176 16.14 -8.96 -2.92
N ASN A 177 15.60 -9.42 -1.81
CA ASN A 177 15.02 -8.56 -0.79
C ASN A 177 15.85 -8.67 0.49
N MET A 178 16.40 -7.55 0.94
CA MET A 178 17.13 -7.44 2.22
C MET A 178 16.64 -6.19 2.96
N GLY A 179 15.42 -5.74 2.66
CA GLY A 179 14.83 -4.59 3.31
C GLY A 179 14.39 -4.92 4.74
N GLY A 180 14.15 -3.89 5.53
CA GLY A 180 13.76 -4.04 6.93
C GLY A 180 14.96 -4.22 7.86
N GLY A 181 14.67 -4.40 9.15
CA GLY A 181 15.68 -4.50 10.20
C GLY A 181 16.50 -3.22 10.46
N TYR A 182 16.33 -2.13 9.69
CA TYR A 182 16.97 -0.82 9.88
C TYR A 182 18.51 -0.83 9.97
N SER A 183 19.14 -1.89 9.46
CA SER A 183 20.54 -2.22 9.79
C SER A 183 21.51 -2.17 8.62
N LEU A 184 21.06 -2.42 7.38
CA LEU A 184 21.95 -2.46 6.21
C LEU A 184 22.58 -1.07 5.99
N GLU A 185 23.88 -0.92 6.23
CA GLU A 185 24.56 0.38 6.23
C GLU A 185 25.18 0.73 4.88
N THR A 186 25.50 -0.27 4.05
CA THR A 186 26.16 -0.03 2.77
C THR A 186 25.95 -1.18 1.78
N LEU A 187 25.94 -0.82 0.49
CA LEU A 187 26.04 -1.78 -0.62
C LEU A 187 27.47 -1.91 -1.14
N SER A 188 28.43 -1.17 -0.57
CA SER A 188 29.83 -1.21 -0.97
C SER A 188 30.41 -2.61 -0.77
N GLY A 189 31.07 -3.13 -1.80
CA GLY A 189 31.62 -4.49 -1.78
C GLY A 189 30.59 -5.61 -1.96
N PHE A 190 29.30 -5.28 -2.06
CA PHE A 190 28.27 -6.26 -2.38
C PHE A 190 28.40 -6.72 -3.85
N LYS A 191 28.86 -7.96 -4.04
CA LYS A 191 28.94 -8.60 -5.36
C LYS A 191 27.55 -9.04 -5.81
N MET A 192 26.80 -8.12 -6.39
CA MET A 192 25.45 -8.38 -6.90
C MET A 192 25.47 -9.42 -8.03
N PRO A 193 24.49 -10.36 -8.08
CA PRO A 193 24.38 -11.32 -9.17
C PRO A 193 24.19 -10.64 -10.54
N PRO A 194 24.75 -11.21 -11.62
CA PRO A 194 24.72 -10.57 -12.94
C PRO A 194 23.34 -10.55 -13.61
N ASN A 195 22.40 -11.39 -13.16
CA ASN A 195 21.02 -11.47 -13.69
C ASN A 195 19.98 -10.82 -12.77
N LEU A 196 20.42 -10.09 -11.75
CA LEU A 196 19.52 -9.44 -10.79
C LEU A 196 18.63 -8.41 -11.51
N LYS A 197 17.31 -8.55 -11.36
CA LYS A 197 16.28 -7.67 -11.92
C LYS A 197 15.65 -6.78 -10.86
N THR A 198 15.50 -7.27 -9.63
CA THR A 198 14.91 -6.52 -8.52
C THR A 198 15.84 -6.56 -7.32
N LEU A 199 16.18 -5.37 -6.80
CA LEU A 199 16.86 -5.20 -5.53
C LEU A 199 15.98 -4.36 -4.60
N ASN A 200 15.55 -4.97 -3.50
CA ASN A 200 14.86 -4.27 -2.42
C ASN A 200 15.75 -4.22 -1.18
N VAL A 201 16.10 -3.01 -0.78
CA VAL A 201 16.96 -2.70 0.38
C VAL A 201 16.37 -1.51 1.14
N ASN A 202 15.03 -1.47 1.24
CA ASN A 202 14.30 -0.46 1.98
C ASN A 202 14.49 -0.57 3.50
N SER A 203 14.12 0.46 4.26
CA SER A 203 14.11 0.42 5.74
C SER A 203 15.45 -0.04 6.31
N GLY A 204 16.53 0.53 5.78
CA GLY A 204 17.91 0.24 6.14
C GLY A 204 18.58 1.42 6.85
N SER A 205 19.90 1.44 6.81
CA SER A 205 20.74 2.54 7.31
C SER A 205 21.74 3.03 6.24
N ILE A 206 21.43 2.82 4.95
CA ILE A 206 22.32 3.19 3.83
C ILE A 206 22.46 4.70 3.78
N THR A 207 23.68 5.20 3.87
CA THR A 207 23.99 6.65 3.85
C THR A 207 24.39 7.17 2.47
N SER A 208 24.88 6.30 1.59
CA SER A 208 25.26 6.63 0.23
C SER A 208 25.18 5.41 -0.68
N ILE A 209 24.86 5.67 -1.95
CA ILE A 209 24.92 4.73 -3.06
C ILE A 209 25.87 5.21 -4.17
N ASP A 210 26.74 6.18 -3.87
CA ASP A 210 27.73 6.67 -4.82
C ASP A 210 28.74 5.58 -5.18
N ASN A 211 29.08 5.49 -6.47
CA ASN A 211 30.01 4.50 -7.02
C ASN A 211 29.59 3.03 -6.85
N ILE A 212 28.33 2.75 -6.48
CA ILE A 212 27.81 1.39 -6.47
C ILE A 212 27.58 0.93 -7.91
N VAL A 213 28.19 -0.20 -8.27
CA VAL A 213 28.03 -0.81 -9.59
C VAL A 213 26.81 -1.73 -9.56
N PHE A 214 25.68 -1.22 -10.03
CA PHE A 214 24.47 -2.02 -10.20
C PHE A 214 24.56 -2.89 -11.47
N PRO A 215 23.98 -4.11 -11.48
CA PRO A 215 23.94 -4.95 -12.66
C PRO A 215 23.07 -4.32 -13.75
N ILE A 216 23.49 -4.42 -15.01
CA ILE A 216 22.78 -3.82 -16.15
C ILE A 216 21.38 -4.41 -16.38
N THR A 217 21.10 -5.59 -15.81
CA THR A 217 19.81 -6.27 -15.83
C THR A 217 18.80 -5.71 -14.84
N LEU A 218 19.22 -4.83 -13.93
CA LEU A 218 18.35 -4.33 -12.87
C LEU A 218 17.23 -3.44 -13.45
N GLU A 219 16.00 -3.81 -13.14
CA GLU A 219 14.76 -3.18 -13.61
C GLU A 219 14.03 -2.45 -12.48
N ARG A 220 14.17 -2.92 -11.23
CA ARG A 220 13.54 -2.33 -10.05
C ARG A 220 14.54 -2.17 -8.91
N LEU A 221 14.63 -0.96 -8.37
CA LEU A 221 15.48 -0.63 -7.23
C LEU A 221 14.66 0.11 -6.18
N SER A 222 14.58 -0.47 -4.98
CA SER A 222 13.91 0.13 -3.83
C SER A 222 14.93 0.38 -2.73
N LEU A 223 15.07 1.64 -2.37
CA LEU A 223 15.97 2.21 -1.36
C LEU A 223 15.18 3.09 -0.38
N SER A 224 13.85 2.95 -0.33
CA SER A 224 13.00 3.79 0.51
C SER A 224 13.38 3.64 1.99
N ASP A 225 13.16 4.67 2.80
CA ASP A 225 13.39 4.61 4.25
C ASP A 225 14.85 4.23 4.60
N ASN A 226 15.78 5.02 4.07
CA ASN A 226 17.22 4.92 4.35
C ASN A 226 17.74 6.30 4.78
N LYS A 227 19.07 6.48 4.80
CA LYS A 227 19.73 7.72 5.21
C LYS A 227 20.51 8.34 4.05
N ILE A 228 20.07 8.15 2.80
CA ILE A 228 20.80 8.64 1.62
C ILE A 228 20.69 10.17 1.55
N TYR A 229 21.83 10.85 1.42
CA TYR A 229 21.89 12.32 1.37
C TYR A 229 22.05 12.87 -0.06
N PHE A 230 22.77 12.16 -0.93
CA PHE A 230 23.17 12.66 -2.25
C PHE A 230 23.06 11.57 -3.33
N LEU A 231 22.95 12.02 -4.58
CA LEU A 231 22.88 11.18 -5.78
C LEU A 231 23.87 11.68 -6.87
N ASN A 232 25.03 12.20 -6.46
CA ASN A 232 25.93 12.92 -7.38
C ASN A 232 26.73 11.99 -8.28
N SER A 233 27.03 10.77 -7.82
CA SER A 233 27.91 9.82 -8.52
C SER A 233 27.24 8.44 -8.65
N VAL A 234 25.95 8.45 -9.01
CA VAL A 234 25.15 7.24 -9.18
C VAL A 234 24.92 6.99 -10.66
N ASP A 235 25.51 5.91 -11.16
CA ASP A 235 25.25 5.40 -12.51
C ASP A 235 24.09 4.39 -12.46
N PHE A 236 22.86 4.91 -12.55
CA PHE A 236 21.69 4.04 -12.59
C PHE A 236 21.70 3.14 -13.84
N PRO A 237 21.32 1.85 -13.71
CA PRO A 237 21.34 0.91 -14.81
C PRO A 237 20.31 1.29 -15.88
N SER A 238 20.69 1.13 -17.15
CA SER A 238 19.87 1.59 -18.29
C SER A 238 18.52 0.88 -18.46
N ARG A 239 18.34 -0.31 -17.84
CA ARG A 239 17.08 -1.07 -17.83
C ARG A 239 16.16 -0.71 -16.67
N LEU A 240 16.58 0.17 -15.77
CA LEU A 240 15.79 0.54 -14.60
C LEU A 240 14.49 1.21 -15.05
N THR A 241 13.37 0.64 -14.61
CA THR A 241 12.00 1.12 -14.87
C THR A 241 11.33 1.65 -13.61
N HIS A 242 11.71 1.16 -12.42
CA HIS A 242 11.16 1.60 -11.15
C HIS A 242 12.28 1.96 -10.17
N LEU A 243 12.22 3.17 -9.63
CA LEU A 243 13.14 3.66 -8.61
C LEU A 243 12.35 4.26 -7.46
N ASP A 244 12.50 3.68 -6.27
CA ASP A 244 11.99 4.24 -5.03
C ASP A 244 13.16 4.67 -4.14
N ILE A 245 13.26 5.97 -3.91
CA ILE A 245 14.22 6.61 -3.01
C ILE A 245 13.49 7.53 -2.02
N SER A 246 12.21 7.23 -1.74
CA SER A 246 11.40 7.96 -0.76
C SER A 246 11.94 7.81 0.67
N GLN A 247 11.51 8.67 1.58
CA GLN A 247 11.87 8.61 3.01
C GLN A 247 13.39 8.54 3.24
N ASN A 248 14.15 9.36 2.50
CA ASN A 248 15.59 9.48 2.66
C ASN A 248 15.94 10.90 3.17
N ARG A 249 17.21 11.30 3.05
CA ARG A 249 17.71 12.61 3.44
C ARG A 249 18.21 13.41 2.23
N ILE A 250 17.64 13.14 1.05
CA ILE A 250 18.07 13.77 -0.21
C ILE A 250 17.65 15.23 -0.23
N GLU A 251 18.62 16.14 -0.29
CA GLU A 251 18.36 17.60 -0.27
C GLU A 251 18.13 18.18 -1.66
N THR A 252 18.66 17.55 -2.71
CA THR A 252 18.55 18.06 -4.07
C THR A 252 18.54 16.95 -5.13
N LEU A 253 17.76 17.17 -6.18
CA LEU A 253 17.74 16.35 -7.40
C LEU A 253 18.42 17.06 -8.58
N LYS A 254 19.11 18.18 -8.32
CA LYS A 254 19.81 18.92 -9.36
C LYS A 254 20.95 18.07 -9.91
N ASN A 255 21.03 17.98 -11.24
CA ASN A 255 22.05 17.21 -11.97
C ASN A 255 21.98 15.68 -11.80
N VAL A 256 20.93 15.14 -11.17
CA VAL A 256 20.73 13.68 -11.12
C VAL A 256 20.40 13.18 -12.53
N ASN A 257 21.18 12.21 -13.01
CA ASN A 257 20.99 11.58 -14.30
C ASN A 257 20.08 10.35 -14.16
N PHE A 258 18.77 10.58 -14.15
CA PHE A 258 17.81 9.46 -14.15
C PHE A 258 17.87 8.67 -15.47
N PRO A 259 17.68 7.34 -15.43
CA PRO A 259 17.73 6.51 -16.62
C PRO A 259 16.53 6.79 -17.54
N ARG A 260 16.77 6.80 -18.86
CA ARG A 260 15.74 7.15 -19.85
C ARG A 260 14.50 6.26 -19.87
N ASN A 261 14.64 5.00 -19.41
CA ASN A 261 13.59 3.99 -19.42
C ASN A 261 12.78 3.98 -18.12
N LEU A 262 13.05 4.90 -17.20
CA LEU A 262 12.35 4.99 -15.93
C LEU A 262 10.88 5.35 -16.17
N LYS A 263 9.99 4.52 -15.62
CA LYS A 263 8.54 4.66 -15.70
C LYS A 263 7.94 5.11 -14.37
N SER A 264 8.52 4.70 -13.25
CA SER A 264 8.06 5.05 -11.91
C SER A 264 9.22 5.62 -11.09
N LEU A 265 9.00 6.79 -10.52
CA LEU A 265 9.94 7.47 -9.63
C LEU A 265 9.20 7.94 -8.38
N SER A 266 9.68 7.49 -7.21
CA SER A 266 9.26 8.03 -5.92
C SER A 266 10.45 8.67 -5.21
N VAL A 267 10.30 9.95 -4.86
CA VAL A 267 11.27 10.73 -4.06
C VAL A 267 10.60 11.38 -2.85
N SER A 268 9.39 10.94 -2.50
CA SER A 268 8.58 11.51 -1.43
C SER A 268 9.29 11.48 -0.07
N PHE A 269 8.87 12.32 0.86
CA PHE A 269 9.45 12.39 2.21
C PHE A 269 10.98 12.59 2.23
N ASN A 270 11.50 13.37 1.29
CA ASN A 270 12.88 13.85 1.32
C ASN A 270 12.89 15.36 1.58
N PRO A 271 13.96 15.91 2.21
CA PRO A 271 14.11 17.34 2.46
C PRO A 271 14.48 18.14 1.20
N ILE A 272 13.80 17.89 0.08
CA ILE A 272 14.04 18.58 -1.19
C ILE A 272 13.32 19.93 -1.20
N GLU A 273 14.07 21.00 -0.97
CA GLU A 273 13.52 22.38 -0.90
C GLU A 273 13.27 22.99 -2.28
N ASN A 274 13.87 22.45 -3.35
CA ASN A 274 13.76 23.02 -4.68
C ASN A 274 13.86 21.96 -5.79
N ILE A 275 12.78 21.82 -6.57
CA ILE A 275 12.73 20.93 -7.74
C ILE A 275 12.79 21.66 -9.08
N ARG A 276 13.02 22.98 -9.09
CA ARG A 276 13.12 23.77 -10.33
C ARG A 276 14.36 23.35 -11.10
N GLY A 277 14.16 23.01 -12.38
CA GLY A 277 15.25 22.62 -13.29
C GLY A 277 15.67 21.15 -13.17
N VAL A 278 15.01 20.36 -12.34
CA VAL A 278 15.15 18.90 -12.33
C VAL A 278 14.72 18.36 -13.71
N LYS A 279 15.53 17.45 -14.26
CA LYS A 279 15.28 16.79 -15.54
C LYS A 279 14.69 15.42 -15.28
N PHE A 280 13.37 15.33 -15.26
CA PHE A 280 12.67 14.05 -15.17
C PHE A 280 12.76 13.29 -16.53
N PRO A 281 12.82 11.94 -16.52
CA PRO A 281 12.77 11.13 -17.73
C PRO A 281 11.49 11.38 -18.54
N GLU A 282 11.60 11.45 -19.87
CA GLU A 282 10.45 11.70 -20.74
C GLU A 282 9.42 10.55 -20.74
N GLY A 283 9.89 9.31 -20.51
CA GLY A 283 9.09 8.10 -20.42
C GLY A 283 8.39 7.86 -19.07
N LEU A 284 8.45 8.83 -18.16
CA LEU A 284 7.93 8.66 -16.80
C LEU A 284 6.40 8.66 -16.80
N GLU A 285 5.80 7.62 -16.23
CA GLU A 285 4.36 7.39 -16.13
C GLU A 285 3.83 7.70 -14.72
N TYR A 286 4.64 7.47 -13.68
CA TYR A 286 4.32 7.73 -12.27
C TYR A 286 5.42 8.57 -11.61
N LEU A 287 5.01 9.67 -10.97
CA LEU A 287 5.90 10.53 -10.20
C LEU A 287 5.30 10.85 -8.83
N ASP A 288 6.03 10.50 -7.78
CA ASP A 288 5.70 10.88 -6.41
C ASP A 288 6.72 11.87 -5.84
N LEU A 289 6.24 13.09 -5.61
CA LEU A 289 6.94 14.21 -4.99
C LEU A 289 6.26 14.62 -3.68
N SER A 290 5.48 13.75 -3.05
CA SER A 290 4.73 14.11 -1.85
C SER A 290 5.64 14.36 -0.65
N CYS A 291 5.18 15.22 0.27
CA CYS A 291 5.85 15.52 1.54
C CYS A 291 7.31 15.96 1.37
N ILE A 292 7.58 16.74 0.32
CA ILE A 292 8.86 17.45 0.15
C ILE A 292 8.64 18.93 0.54
N PRO A 293 9.59 19.58 1.26
CA PRO A 293 9.47 20.97 1.68
C PRO A 293 9.79 21.96 0.54
N ASN A 294 9.37 21.66 -0.70
CA ASN A 294 9.59 22.54 -1.83
C ASN A 294 8.69 23.78 -1.73
N GLU A 295 9.22 24.98 -1.96
CA GLU A 295 8.42 26.20 -1.77
C GLU A 295 7.44 26.47 -2.93
N SER A 296 7.86 26.25 -4.18
CA SER A 296 7.10 26.62 -5.38
C SER A 296 7.29 25.65 -6.55
N MET A 297 6.22 25.46 -7.34
CA MET A 297 6.23 24.69 -8.59
C MET A 297 6.57 25.54 -9.83
N THR A 298 6.93 26.81 -9.64
CA THR A 298 7.19 27.73 -10.75
C THR A 298 8.39 27.27 -11.59
N GLY A 299 8.14 27.01 -12.87
CA GLY A 299 9.18 26.62 -13.83
C GLY A 299 9.59 25.15 -13.78
N VAL A 300 8.89 24.33 -12.99
CA VAL A 300 9.01 22.87 -13.03
C VAL A 300 8.41 22.37 -14.35
N LYS A 301 9.10 21.44 -14.99
CA LYS A 301 8.66 20.79 -16.23
C LYS A 301 8.40 19.32 -15.94
N PHE A 302 7.13 18.95 -15.93
CA PHE A 302 6.72 17.56 -15.79
C PHE A 302 6.75 16.85 -17.15
N PRO A 303 7.07 15.54 -17.21
CA PRO A 303 6.97 14.74 -18.44
C PRO A 303 5.52 14.64 -18.96
N ASP A 304 5.35 14.64 -20.28
CA ASP A 304 4.03 14.61 -20.92
C ASP A 304 3.34 13.25 -20.82
N LEU A 305 4.10 12.16 -20.63
CA LEU A 305 3.59 10.79 -20.51
C LEU A 305 3.12 10.43 -19.08
N LEU A 306 3.15 11.38 -18.14
CA LEU A 306 2.69 11.14 -16.79
C LEU A 306 1.20 10.78 -16.76
N ILE A 307 0.90 9.63 -16.17
CA ILE A 307 -0.44 9.13 -15.91
C ILE A 307 -0.88 9.51 -14.50
N SER A 308 0.05 9.43 -13.53
CA SER A 308 -0.19 9.73 -12.12
C SER A 308 0.87 10.65 -11.55
N LEU A 309 0.42 11.71 -10.90
CA LEU A 309 1.27 12.73 -10.28
C LEU A 309 0.83 12.99 -8.84
N ASN A 310 1.68 12.61 -7.88
CA ASN A 310 1.45 12.87 -6.46
C ASN A 310 2.28 14.09 -6.01
N LEU A 311 1.58 15.17 -5.66
CA LEU A 311 2.13 16.43 -5.16
C LEU A 311 1.60 16.76 -3.76
N GLN A 312 1.08 15.79 -3.01
CA GLN A 312 0.57 16.04 -1.66
C GLN A 312 1.64 16.73 -0.80
N GLN A 313 1.31 17.82 -0.12
CA GLN A 313 2.23 18.53 0.78
C GLN A 313 3.63 18.75 0.15
N SER A 314 3.66 19.24 -1.09
CA SER A 314 4.90 19.44 -1.88
C SER A 314 5.15 20.89 -2.27
N MET A 315 4.24 21.80 -1.90
CA MET A 315 4.36 23.22 -2.16
C MET A 315 3.64 24.07 -1.12
N ALA A 316 4.14 25.28 -0.85
CA ALA A 316 3.48 26.23 0.02
C ALA A 316 2.20 26.83 -0.61
N ASN A 317 2.17 26.93 -1.94
CA ASN A 317 0.99 27.29 -2.71
C ASN A 317 1.13 26.85 -4.17
N THR A 318 0.00 26.78 -4.88
CA THR A 318 -0.07 26.28 -6.27
C THR A 318 0.25 27.33 -7.34
N ARG A 319 0.76 28.51 -6.98
CA ARG A 319 1.08 29.55 -7.97
C ARG A 319 2.21 29.06 -8.88
N GLY A 320 1.99 29.17 -10.19
CA GLY A 320 2.97 28.78 -11.21
C GLY A 320 3.03 27.28 -11.49
N LEU A 321 2.22 26.45 -10.81
CA LEU A 321 2.03 25.04 -11.14
C LEU A 321 1.47 24.90 -12.56
N LYS A 322 2.14 24.10 -13.37
CA LYS A 322 1.68 23.72 -14.72
C LYS A 322 1.50 22.21 -14.75
N LEU A 323 0.27 21.76 -14.88
CA LEU A 323 -0.05 20.34 -14.91
C LEU A 323 0.24 19.74 -16.30
N PRO A 324 0.74 18.50 -16.37
CA PRO A 324 0.90 17.78 -17.64
C PRO A 324 -0.46 17.49 -18.30
N ALA A 325 -0.53 17.57 -19.63
CA ALA A 325 -1.80 17.62 -20.35
C ALA A 325 -2.61 16.31 -20.36
N PHE A 326 -1.95 15.16 -20.15
CA PHE A 326 -2.55 13.83 -20.27
C PHE A 326 -2.67 13.08 -18.93
N VAL A 327 -2.36 13.75 -17.82
CA VAL A 327 -2.42 13.13 -16.49
C VAL A 327 -3.85 12.75 -16.11
N LYS A 328 -3.99 11.55 -15.58
CA LYS A 328 -5.27 10.98 -15.18
C LYS A 328 -5.52 11.10 -13.68
N LYS A 329 -4.48 10.93 -12.87
CA LYS A 329 -4.56 10.98 -11.42
C LYS A 329 -3.66 12.07 -10.88
N ILE A 330 -4.24 13.00 -10.12
CA ILE A 330 -3.48 14.06 -9.46
C ILE A 330 -3.84 14.13 -7.98
N ASN A 331 -2.82 14.05 -7.12
CA ASN A 331 -2.97 14.36 -5.70
C ASN A 331 -2.36 15.73 -5.39
N LEU A 332 -3.21 16.67 -5.00
CA LEU A 332 -2.88 18.03 -4.56
C LEU A 332 -3.31 18.28 -3.10
N SER A 333 -3.51 17.21 -2.31
CA SER A 333 -3.91 17.34 -0.91
C SER A 333 -2.85 18.09 -0.10
N SER A 334 -3.26 18.83 0.93
CA SER A 334 -2.32 19.50 1.86
C SER A 334 -1.36 20.52 1.21
N ASN A 335 -1.81 21.27 0.19
CA ASN A 335 -0.99 22.29 -0.51
C ASN A 335 -1.54 23.73 -0.37
N GLY A 336 -2.43 23.97 0.61
CA GLY A 336 -3.02 25.28 0.84
C GLY A 336 -3.81 25.84 -0.35
N VAL A 337 -4.41 24.99 -1.17
CA VAL A 337 -5.23 25.39 -2.32
C VAL A 337 -6.42 26.20 -1.84
N ASN A 338 -6.55 27.44 -2.29
CA ASN A 338 -7.69 28.31 -1.92
C ASN A 338 -8.81 28.32 -2.97
N SER A 339 -8.48 28.00 -4.24
CA SER A 339 -9.40 27.97 -5.36
C SER A 339 -8.90 27.01 -6.44
N ILE A 340 -9.84 26.30 -7.08
CA ILE A 340 -9.53 25.27 -8.08
C ILE A 340 -9.27 25.88 -9.47
N ASN A 341 -10.01 26.92 -9.87
CA ASN A 341 -9.93 27.48 -11.22
C ASN A 341 -8.51 27.92 -11.66
N PRO A 342 -7.68 28.55 -10.80
CA PRO A 342 -6.30 28.89 -11.16
C PRO A 342 -5.41 27.70 -11.50
N LEU A 343 -5.76 26.48 -11.07
CA LEU A 343 -4.98 25.26 -11.36
C LEU A 343 -5.02 24.86 -12.84
N LYS A 344 -6.02 25.36 -13.59
CA LYS A 344 -6.23 25.02 -15.01
C LYS A 344 -6.17 23.50 -15.25
N LEU A 345 -7.06 22.79 -14.58
CA LEU A 345 -7.14 21.33 -14.61
C LEU A 345 -7.30 20.81 -16.06
N PRO A 346 -6.44 19.90 -16.54
CA PRO A 346 -6.63 19.28 -17.85
C PRO A 346 -7.84 18.35 -17.89
N ASN A 347 -8.49 18.26 -19.06
CA ASN A 347 -9.66 17.41 -19.31
C ASN A 347 -9.33 15.90 -19.37
N SER A 348 -8.10 15.49 -19.09
CA SER A 348 -7.68 14.08 -18.99
C SER A 348 -7.88 13.49 -17.59
N ILE A 349 -8.10 14.34 -16.57
CA ILE A 349 -8.14 13.90 -15.17
C ILE A 349 -9.38 13.03 -14.94
N GLU A 350 -9.14 11.84 -14.39
CA GLU A 350 -10.15 10.89 -13.94
C GLU A 350 -10.28 10.91 -12.40
N SER A 351 -9.18 11.12 -11.67
CA SER A 351 -9.17 11.19 -10.19
C SER A 351 -8.42 12.42 -9.68
N LEU A 352 -9.09 13.22 -8.84
CA LEU A 352 -8.56 14.46 -8.27
C LEU A 352 -8.67 14.46 -6.75
N TYR A 353 -7.52 14.54 -6.08
CA TYR A 353 -7.44 14.66 -4.62
C TYR A 353 -7.06 16.08 -4.24
N LEU A 354 -7.94 16.73 -3.50
CA LEU A 354 -7.82 18.11 -3.02
C LEU A 354 -8.14 18.20 -1.52
N SER A 355 -8.08 17.09 -0.79
CA SER A 355 -8.36 17.07 0.64
C SER A 355 -7.34 17.90 1.44
N TYR A 356 -7.70 18.31 2.65
CA TYR A 356 -6.82 19.09 3.54
C TYR A 356 -6.29 20.37 2.86
N ASN A 357 -7.18 21.17 2.29
CA ASN A 357 -6.84 22.44 1.63
C ASN A 357 -7.75 23.57 2.17
N ASN A 358 -7.61 24.76 1.61
CA ASN A 358 -8.32 25.97 2.06
C ASN A 358 -9.44 26.39 1.09
N ILE A 359 -10.04 25.43 0.38
CA ILE A 359 -11.04 25.73 -0.66
C ILE A 359 -12.34 26.19 0.02
N LYS A 360 -12.75 27.44 -0.22
CA LYS A 360 -13.94 28.02 0.41
C LYS A 360 -15.23 27.85 -0.40
N THR A 361 -15.09 27.70 -1.72
CA THR A 361 -16.24 27.65 -2.63
C THR A 361 -15.91 26.88 -3.90
N LEU A 362 -16.92 26.16 -4.40
CA LEU A 362 -16.89 25.47 -5.69
C LEU A 362 -17.70 26.23 -6.78
N ASN A 363 -18.16 27.45 -6.49
CA ASN A 363 -18.97 28.24 -7.42
C ASN A 363 -18.16 28.58 -8.68
N LYS A 364 -18.75 28.35 -9.85
CA LYS A 364 -18.12 28.53 -11.18
C LYS A 364 -16.82 27.74 -11.38
N VAL A 365 -16.60 26.67 -10.62
CA VAL A 365 -15.48 25.76 -10.90
C VAL A 365 -15.75 25.02 -12.20
N ILE A 366 -14.75 25.00 -13.08
CA ILE A 366 -14.80 24.20 -14.32
C ILE A 366 -14.07 22.90 -14.03
N PHE A 367 -14.84 21.84 -13.76
CA PHE A 367 -14.27 20.50 -13.56
C PHE A 367 -13.96 19.82 -14.90
N PRO A 368 -12.93 18.95 -14.96
CA PRO A 368 -12.67 18.08 -16.10
C PRO A 368 -13.88 17.23 -16.45
N THR A 369 -14.21 17.13 -17.74
CA THR A 369 -15.38 16.36 -18.21
C THR A 369 -15.23 14.85 -18.09
N THR A 370 -14.02 14.36 -17.83
CA THR A 370 -13.70 12.94 -17.61
C THR A 370 -13.61 12.56 -16.13
N LEU A 371 -13.80 13.53 -15.22
CA LEU A 371 -13.59 13.33 -13.79
C LEU A 371 -14.58 12.31 -13.24
N LYS A 372 -14.07 11.26 -12.60
CA LYS A 372 -14.82 10.18 -11.95
C LYS A 372 -14.74 10.27 -10.44
N GLU A 373 -13.60 10.70 -9.90
CA GLU A 373 -13.39 10.75 -8.46
C GLU A 373 -12.91 12.14 -8.02
N LEU A 374 -13.60 12.71 -7.04
CA LEU A 374 -13.28 14.01 -6.47
C LEU A 374 -13.28 13.94 -4.94
N TYR A 375 -12.09 14.14 -4.36
CA TYR A 375 -11.89 14.18 -2.92
C TYR A 375 -11.59 15.61 -2.47
N LEU A 376 -12.44 16.13 -1.60
CA LEU A 376 -12.48 17.51 -1.11
C LEU A 376 -12.63 17.57 0.43
N GLY A 377 -12.47 16.44 1.12
CA GLY A 377 -12.53 16.38 2.58
C GLY A 377 -11.57 17.37 3.25
N ASN A 378 -11.90 17.85 4.44
CA ASN A 378 -11.08 18.83 5.17
C ASN A 378 -10.75 20.09 4.34
N ASN A 379 -11.79 20.73 3.83
CA ASN A 379 -11.72 22.06 3.19
C ASN A 379 -12.71 23.02 3.86
N LEU A 380 -12.66 24.29 3.47
CA LEU A 380 -13.50 25.35 4.04
C LEU A 380 -14.84 25.55 3.28
N ILE A 381 -15.37 24.49 2.65
CA ILE A 381 -16.54 24.56 1.76
C ILE A 381 -17.81 24.65 2.60
N THR A 382 -18.54 25.76 2.49
CA THR A 382 -19.78 25.97 3.29
C THR A 382 -21.06 25.61 2.54
N THR A 383 -21.02 25.50 1.21
CA THR A 383 -22.20 25.20 0.40
C THR A 383 -21.85 24.55 -0.94
N LEU A 384 -22.72 23.65 -1.39
CA LEU A 384 -22.68 23.01 -2.71
C LEU A 384 -23.75 23.59 -3.67
N LYS A 385 -24.42 24.68 -3.29
CA LYS A 385 -25.44 25.31 -4.11
C LYS A 385 -24.84 25.83 -5.42
N ASN A 386 -25.55 25.58 -6.53
CA ASN A 386 -25.17 25.99 -7.89
C ASN A 386 -23.83 25.41 -8.41
N VAL A 387 -23.31 24.36 -7.77
CA VAL A 387 -22.11 23.66 -8.27
C VAL A 387 -22.49 22.79 -9.46
N GLN A 388 -21.72 22.90 -10.54
CA GLN A 388 -21.90 22.10 -11.76
C GLN A 388 -20.90 20.95 -11.76
N PHE A 389 -21.28 19.82 -11.18
CA PHE A 389 -20.45 18.61 -11.21
C PHE A 389 -20.52 17.95 -12.61
N PRO A 390 -19.44 17.31 -13.07
CA PRO A 390 -19.46 16.59 -14.34
C PRO A 390 -20.33 15.33 -14.22
N VAL A 391 -21.05 15.00 -15.29
CA VAL A 391 -21.96 13.83 -15.32
C VAL A 391 -21.22 12.49 -15.15
N THR A 392 -19.91 12.47 -15.39
CA THR A 392 -19.04 11.29 -15.22
C THR A 392 -18.66 11.03 -13.76
N LEU A 393 -18.97 11.93 -12.83
CA LEU A 393 -18.54 11.80 -11.43
C LEU A 393 -19.25 10.63 -10.74
N GLU A 394 -18.46 9.69 -10.25
CA GLU A 394 -18.88 8.47 -9.55
C GLU A 394 -18.62 8.57 -8.04
N VAL A 395 -17.57 9.27 -7.63
CA VAL A 395 -17.20 9.44 -6.21
C VAL A 395 -17.08 10.94 -5.89
N LEU A 396 -17.85 11.38 -4.90
CA LEU A 396 -17.72 12.70 -4.29
C LEU A 396 -17.50 12.53 -2.79
N ASP A 397 -16.29 12.83 -2.35
CA ASP A 397 -15.90 12.75 -0.95
C ASP A 397 -15.65 14.16 -0.40
N LEU A 398 -16.46 14.57 0.57
CA LEU A 398 -16.36 15.82 1.30
C LEU A 398 -16.23 15.56 2.80
N GLU A 399 -15.97 14.32 3.23
CA GLU A 399 -15.89 13.93 4.64
C GLU A 399 -14.79 14.72 5.37
N MET A 400 -15.13 15.29 6.52
CA MET A 400 -14.15 15.94 7.37
C MET A 400 -13.50 14.93 8.32
N ASP A 401 -12.33 15.28 8.82
CA ASP A 401 -11.59 14.51 9.80
C ASP A 401 -12.40 14.49 11.12
N PRO A 402 -12.55 13.32 11.76
CA PRO A 402 -13.32 13.15 12.99
C PRO A 402 -12.85 14.04 14.15
N ASP A 403 -11.58 14.44 14.16
CA ASP A 403 -10.98 15.22 15.25
C ASP A 403 -11.07 16.75 15.01
N VAL A 404 -11.78 17.19 13.97
CA VAL A 404 -11.96 18.62 13.67
C VAL A 404 -12.88 19.29 14.71
N ASP A 405 -12.49 20.49 15.15
CA ASP A 405 -13.30 21.32 16.07
C ASP A 405 -14.70 21.55 15.47
N GLU A 406 -15.75 21.43 16.30
CA GLU A 406 -17.12 21.64 15.88
C GLU A 406 -17.36 23.00 15.21
N GLN A 407 -16.58 24.02 15.56
CA GLN A 407 -16.65 25.37 14.97
C GLN A 407 -16.13 25.42 13.52
N GLU A 408 -15.38 24.41 13.10
CA GLU A 408 -14.84 24.28 11.75
C GLU A 408 -15.73 23.43 10.84
N LYS A 409 -16.88 22.95 11.31
CA LYS A 409 -17.86 22.28 10.46
C LYS A 409 -18.57 23.28 9.54
N HIS A 410 -18.56 23.03 8.24
CA HIS A 410 -18.88 24.07 7.26
C HIS A 410 -20.19 23.87 6.49
N ILE A 411 -20.49 22.65 6.02
CA ILE A 411 -21.70 22.42 5.24
C ILE A 411 -22.89 22.27 6.19
N THR A 412 -23.88 23.15 6.05
CA THR A 412 -25.06 23.18 6.94
C THR A 412 -26.36 22.73 6.25
N THR A 413 -26.37 22.69 4.92
CA THR A 413 -27.56 22.32 4.13
C THR A 413 -27.20 21.79 2.76
N LEU A 414 -28.03 20.87 2.25
CA LEU A 414 -28.01 20.39 0.85
C LEU A 414 -29.14 20.97 0.00
N LYS A 415 -29.76 22.07 0.43
CA LYS A 415 -30.82 22.74 -0.34
C LYS A 415 -30.27 23.29 -1.66
N ASP A 416 -31.03 23.09 -2.75
CA ASP A 416 -30.68 23.52 -4.11
C ASP A 416 -29.36 22.92 -4.64
N VAL A 417 -28.98 21.73 -4.14
CA VAL A 417 -27.81 20.98 -4.63
C VAL A 417 -28.23 20.05 -5.76
N VAL A 418 -27.51 20.09 -6.86
CA VAL A 418 -27.69 19.17 -8.00
C VAL A 418 -26.57 18.14 -7.95
N LEU A 419 -26.91 16.90 -7.59
CA LEU A 419 -25.97 15.79 -7.56
C LEU A 419 -25.80 15.19 -8.97
N PRO A 420 -24.60 14.73 -9.34
CA PRO A 420 -24.37 14.13 -10.65
C PRO A 420 -25.10 12.77 -10.78
N PRO A 421 -25.66 12.44 -11.95
CA PRO A 421 -26.54 11.29 -12.12
C PRO A 421 -25.83 9.92 -12.01
N ASN A 422 -24.52 9.86 -12.27
CA ASN A 422 -23.72 8.64 -12.19
C ASN A 422 -23.02 8.45 -10.83
N LEU A 423 -23.35 9.29 -9.84
CA LEU A 423 -22.75 9.21 -8.52
C LEU A 423 -23.07 7.86 -7.86
N LYS A 424 -22.03 7.15 -7.45
CA LYS A 424 -22.08 5.87 -6.72
C LYS A 424 -21.76 6.05 -5.25
N THR A 425 -20.87 6.98 -4.92
CA THR A 425 -20.43 7.23 -3.55
C THR A 425 -20.53 8.72 -3.22
N LEU A 426 -21.28 9.03 -2.16
CA LEU A 426 -21.36 10.37 -1.59
C LEU A 426 -21.01 10.31 -0.10
N LYS A 427 -19.96 11.03 0.28
CA LYS A 427 -19.54 11.16 1.68
C LYS A 427 -19.61 12.62 2.13
N LEU A 428 -20.41 12.85 3.15
CA LEU A 428 -20.67 14.14 3.79
C LEU A 428 -20.59 14.00 5.32
N GLY A 429 -19.72 13.10 5.79
CA GLY A 429 -19.49 12.87 7.21
C GLY A 429 -18.85 14.08 7.90
N TYR A 430 -19.11 14.25 9.19
CA TYR A 430 -18.48 15.24 10.07
C TYR A 430 -18.71 16.71 9.66
N HIS A 431 -19.92 17.03 9.18
CA HIS A 431 -20.37 18.39 8.90
C HIS A 431 -21.43 18.87 9.92
N SER A 432 -22.03 20.04 9.69
CA SER A 432 -23.11 20.61 10.53
C SER A 432 -24.46 20.58 9.83
N ILE A 433 -24.75 19.53 9.04
CA ILE A 433 -26.01 19.42 8.31
C ILE A 433 -27.14 19.12 9.29
N LYS A 434 -28.15 20.01 9.33
CA LYS A 434 -29.28 19.90 10.28
C LYS A 434 -30.53 19.26 9.70
N PHE A 435 -30.75 19.50 8.41
CA PHE A 435 -31.97 19.14 7.72
C PHE A 435 -31.65 18.59 6.34
N ILE A 436 -32.24 17.45 6.01
CA ILE A 436 -32.29 16.93 4.64
C ILE A 436 -33.75 16.96 4.20
N GLU A 437 -34.05 17.84 3.25
CA GLU A 437 -35.41 18.05 2.78
C GLU A 437 -35.45 18.22 1.27
N THR A 438 -36.41 17.55 0.62
CA THR A 438 -36.72 17.78 -0.81
C THR A 438 -35.50 17.54 -1.71
N ILE A 439 -34.82 16.40 -1.52
CA ILE A 439 -33.69 15.97 -2.37
C ILE A 439 -33.94 14.56 -2.90
N ASP A 440 -33.69 14.39 -4.19
CA ASP A 440 -33.69 13.09 -4.86
C ASP A 440 -32.23 12.65 -5.04
N PHE A 441 -31.85 11.57 -4.35
CA PHE A 441 -30.52 10.99 -4.52
C PHE A 441 -30.43 10.19 -5.83
N PRO A 442 -29.28 10.22 -6.54
CA PRO A 442 -29.12 9.56 -7.83
C PRO A 442 -29.42 8.06 -7.78
N VAL A 443 -29.98 7.52 -8.87
CA VAL A 443 -30.37 6.10 -8.96
C VAL A 443 -29.20 5.13 -8.84
N ASN A 444 -28.00 5.58 -9.21
CA ASN A 444 -26.77 4.80 -9.18
C ASN A 444 -26.04 4.86 -7.83
N LEU A 445 -26.55 5.64 -6.86
CA LEU A 445 -25.90 5.81 -5.57
C LEU A 445 -25.92 4.47 -4.81
N GLU A 446 -24.73 3.97 -4.47
CA GLU A 446 -24.52 2.72 -3.73
C GLU A 446 -24.15 2.97 -2.26
N TYR A 447 -23.45 4.07 -1.99
CA TYR A 447 -22.97 4.44 -0.66
C TYR A 447 -23.28 5.91 -0.36
N LEU A 448 -24.01 6.15 0.74
CA LEU A 448 -24.29 7.48 1.27
C LEU A 448 -23.84 7.56 2.74
N SER A 449 -22.89 8.45 3.04
CA SER A 449 -22.55 8.80 4.42
C SER A 449 -22.95 10.23 4.74
N LEU A 450 -23.77 10.36 5.78
CA LEU A 450 -24.13 11.59 6.49
C LEU A 450 -23.72 11.46 7.98
N ALA A 451 -22.70 10.66 8.26
CA ALA A 451 -22.27 10.34 9.61
C ALA A 451 -21.84 11.60 10.38
N TYR A 452 -22.03 11.60 11.70
CA TYR A 452 -21.57 12.64 12.63
C TYR A 452 -21.92 14.08 12.21
N ASN A 453 -23.13 14.26 11.71
CA ASN A 453 -23.75 15.56 11.46
C ASN A 453 -24.66 15.99 12.63
N GLU A 454 -25.38 17.10 12.47
CA GLU A 454 -26.37 17.63 13.42
C GLU A 454 -27.81 17.34 12.95
N LEU A 455 -28.05 16.20 12.27
CA LEU A 455 -29.34 15.94 11.64
C LEU A 455 -30.47 15.83 12.67
N LYS A 456 -31.50 16.64 12.49
CA LYS A 456 -32.75 16.61 13.28
C LYS A 456 -33.89 15.97 12.51
N VAL A 457 -33.97 16.25 11.20
CA VAL A 457 -35.09 15.86 10.35
C VAL A 457 -34.59 15.42 8.98
N ILE A 458 -35.12 14.29 8.52
CA ILE A 458 -35.01 13.82 7.13
C ILE A 458 -36.44 13.61 6.61
N ARG A 459 -36.86 14.38 5.61
CA ARG A 459 -38.22 14.28 5.04
C ARG A 459 -38.26 14.62 3.55
N ASN A 460 -39.24 14.05 2.83
CA ASN A 460 -39.39 14.23 1.39
C ASN A 460 -38.09 13.92 0.62
N VAL A 461 -37.45 12.80 0.98
CA VAL A 461 -36.22 12.31 0.37
C VAL A 461 -36.53 11.03 -0.40
N ARG A 462 -35.95 10.89 -1.59
CA ARG A 462 -35.98 9.63 -2.34
C ARG A 462 -34.58 9.09 -2.52
N PHE A 463 -34.40 7.82 -2.15
CA PHE A 463 -33.17 7.08 -2.40
C PHE A 463 -33.29 6.27 -3.69
N GLY A 464 -32.18 6.16 -4.42
CA GLY A 464 -32.07 5.29 -5.58
C GLY A 464 -32.17 3.79 -5.21
N PRO A 465 -32.61 2.93 -6.14
CA PRO A 465 -32.79 1.50 -5.90
C PRO A 465 -31.47 0.72 -5.77
N ASN A 466 -30.32 1.35 -5.99
CA ASN A 466 -29.00 0.71 -5.89
C ASN A 466 -28.29 0.99 -4.55
N LEU A 467 -28.90 1.77 -3.64
CA LEU A 467 -28.28 2.14 -2.37
C LEU A 467 -28.07 0.90 -1.50
N LYS A 468 -26.82 0.58 -1.18
CA LYS A 468 -26.42 -0.58 -0.37
C LYS A 468 -26.12 -0.19 1.08
N THR A 469 -25.45 0.95 1.25
CA THR A 469 -25.07 1.47 2.57
C THR A 469 -25.63 2.86 2.79
N LEU A 470 -26.33 3.03 3.91
CA LEU A 470 -26.78 4.32 4.42
C LEU A 470 -26.20 4.53 5.80
N ASP A 471 -25.30 5.50 5.92
CA ASP A 471 -24.66 5.85 7.18
C ASP A 471 -25.22 7.15 7.75
N LEU A 472 -26.04 7.03 8.79
CA LEU A 472 -26.61 8.12 9.59
C LEU A 472 -26.00 8.16 11.00
N SER A 473 -24.95 7.39 11.26
CA SER A 473 -24.31 7.32 12.58
C SER A 473 -23.95 8.70 13.13
N GLY A 474 -23.81 8.84 14.44
CA GLY A 474 -23.36 10.07 15.07
C GLY A 474 -24.40 11.21 15.14
N ASN A 475 -25.52 11.14 14.44
CA ASN A 475 -26.57 12.17 14.45
C ASN A 475 -27.49 12.05 15.69
N GLN A 476 -26.99 12.40 16.87
CA GLN A 476 -27.71 12.13 18.14
C GLN A 476 -29.06 12.87 18.27
N GLU A 477 -29.27 13.95 17.51
CA GLU A 477 -30.53 14.71 17.50
C GLU A 477 -31.60 14.11 16.55
N LEU A 478 -31.26 13.08 15.77
CA LEU A 478 -32.18 12.39 14.86
C LEU A 478 -33.00 11.35 15.63
N THR A 479 -34.23 11.71 15.99
CA THR A 479 -35.08 10.90 16.88
C THR A 479 -36.12 10.03 16.18
N SER A 480 -36.42 10.27 14.89
CA SER A 480 -37.35 9.46 14.10
C SER A 480 -36.99 9.49 12.61
N ILE A 481 -37.27 8.37 11.93
CA ILE A 481 -37.19 8.21 10.47
C ILE A 481 -38.49 7.61 9.90
N ASP A 482 -39.62 7.75 10.57
CA ASP A 482 -40.88 7.06 10.24
C ASP A 482 -41.42 7.35 8.83
N ASN A 483 -41.11 8.52 8.29
CA ASN A 483 -41.56 8.96 6.96
C ASN A 483 -40.50 8.72 5.87
N LEU A 484 -39.45 7.96 6.16
CA LEU A 484 -38.36 7.68 5.24
C LEU A 484 -38.51 6.28 4.66
N MET A 485 -38.65 6.15 3.35
CA MET A 485 -38.64 4.86 2.68
C MET A 485 -37.21 4.46 2.32
N ILE A 486 -36.62 3.55 3.11
CA ILE A 486 -35.31 2.98 2.84
C ILE A 486 -35.46 1.80 1.85
N PRO A 487 -34.82 1.83 0.66
CA PRO A 487 -35.02 0.81 -0.37
C PRO A 487 -34.53 -0.57 0.08
N GLU A 488 -35.10 -1.63 -0.51
CA GLU A 488 -34.74 -3.03 -0.21
C GLU A 488 -33.27 -3.37 -0.49
N SER A 489 -32.62 -2.59 -1.37
CA SER A 489 -31.20 -2.72 -1.68
C SER A 489 -30.28 -2.40 -0.50
N VAL A 490 -30.75 -1.65 0.51
CA VAL A 490 -29.92 -1.29 1.68
C VAL A 490 -29.72 -2.51 2.56
N THR A 491 -28.49 -3.01 2.59
CA THR A 491 -28.09 -4.15 3.40
C THR A 491 -27.27 -3.73 4.62
N ASP A 492 -26.72 -2.51 4.65
CA ASP A 492 -25.99 -1.94 5.79
C ASP A 492 -26.59 -0.58 6.17
N LEU A 493 -27.24 -0.51 7.32
CA LEU A 493 -27.83 0.71 7.87
C LEU A 493 -27.13 1.07 9.18
N ARG A 494 -26.50 2.25 9.21
CA ARG A 494 -25.80 2.73 10.41
C ARG A 494 -26.56 3.91 10.99
N ILE A 495 -26.82 3.89 12.30
CA ILE A 495 -27.73 4.83 12.95
C ILE A 495 -27.17 5.35 14.28
N PRO A 496 -27.62 6.51 14.77
CA PRO A 496 -27.30 6.96 16.12
C PRO A 496 -28.00 6.06 17.15
N SER A 497 -27.39 5.91 18.33
CA SER A 497 -27.92 5.03 19.39
C SER A 497 -29.35 5.39 19.83
N GLN A 498 -29.73 6.67 19.76
CA GLN A 498 -31.05 7.18 20.10
C GLN A 498 -32.14 6.63 19.19
N LEU A 499 -31.84 6.34 17.92
CA LEU A 499 -32.83 5.93 16.93
C LEU A 499 -33.22 4.45 17.05
N VAL A 500 -32.41 3.63 17.76
CA VAL A 500 -32.61 2.17 17.86
C VAL A 500 -34.02 1.82 18.35
N ASN A 501 -34.56 2.57 19.32
CA ASN A 501 -35.88 2.30 19.90
C ASN A 501 -37.05 2.88 19.07
N TYR A 502 -36.76 3.65 18.02
CA TYR A 502 -37.74 4.35 17.18
C TYR A 502 -37.62 3.94 15.71
N LEU A 503 -37.10 2.73 15.46
CA LEU A 503 -37.02 2.20 14.10
C LEU A 503 -38.40 1.77 13.59
N PRO A 504 -38.77 2.13 12.36
CA PRO A 504 -39.95 1.62 11.68
C PRO A 504 -40.01 0.09 11.67
N ILE A 505 -41.22 -0.47 11.84
CA ILE A 505 -41.45 -1.92 11.91
C ILE A 505 -40.82 -2.67 10.72
N TYR A 506 -40.95 -2.14 9.50
CA TYR A 506 -40.42 -2.79 8.30
C TYR A 506 -38.88 -2.89 8.29
N ILE A 507 -38.17 -1.96 8.95
CA ILE A 507 -36.71 -2.01 9.10
C ILE A 507 -36.34 -3.11 10.11
N VAL A 508 -37.07 -3.19 11.22
CA VAL A 508 -36.87 -4.22 12.25
C VAL A 508 -37.12 -5.62 11.66
N GLU A 509 -38.15 -5.79 10.83
CA GLU A 509 -38.43 -7.06 10.14
C GLU A 509 -37.32 -7.46 9.16
N ARG A 510 -36.74 -6.50 8.43
CA ARG A 510 -35.58 -6.74 7.55
C ARG A 510 -34.35 -7.17 8.33
N ALA A 511 -34.09 -6.56 9.48
CA ALA A 511 -32.99 -6.95 10.35
C ALA A 511 -33.18 -8.36 10.92
N ASN A 512 -34.37 -8.67 11.46
CA ASN A 512 -34.69 -9.99 12.01
C ASN A 512 -34.64 -11.11 10.97
N SER A 513 -34.85 -10.80 9.69
CA SER A 513 -34.75 -11.75 8.58
C SER A 513 -33.35 -11.82 7.94
N ASN A 514 -32.32 -11.22 8.56
CA ASN A 514 -30.94 -11.15 8.06
C ASN A 514 -30.80 -10.51 6.67
N LYS A 515 -31.76 -9.66 6.26
CA LYS A 515 -31.73 -8.91 5.00
C LYS A 515 -31.02 -7.55 5.14
N MET A 516 -30.85 -7.06 6.37
CA MET A 516 -30.18 -5.81 6.68
C MET A 516 -29.38 -5.96 7.98
N VAL A 517 -28.14 -5.50 7.97
CA VAL A 517 -27.34 -5.31 9.18
C VAL A 517 -27.59 -3.89 9.69
N ILE A 518 -27.91 -3.76 10.99
CA ILE A 518 -28.05 -2.48 11.65
C ILE A 518 -26.89 -2.29 12.62
N THR A 519 -26.09 -1.25 12.40
CA THR A 519 -24.98 -0.88 13.29
C THR A 519 -25.32 0.42 14.00
N LYS A 520 -25.19 0.45 15.33
CA LYS A 520 -25.34 1.68 16.11
C LYS A 520 -23.98 2.32 16.37
N SER A 521 -23.90 3.65 16.32
CA SER A 521 -22.76 4.38 16.84
C SER A 521 -22.93 4.71 18.32
N GLU A 522 -21.83 4.64 19.07
CA GLU A 522 -21.77 5.24 20.40
C GLU A 522 -21.91 6.78 20.31
N PRO A 523 -22.49 7.45 21.33
CA PRO A 523 -22.47 8.90 21.42
C PRO A 523 -21.01 9.42 21.42
N PHE A 524 -20.75 10.56 20.78
CA PHE A 524 -19.51 11.31 21.06
C PHE A 524 -19.55 11.70 22.54
N ILE A 525 -18.52 11.32 23.31
CA ILE A 525 -18.34 11.70 24.72
C ILE A 525 -17.55 12.99 24.79
#